data_AF-A0A643BWY3-F1
#
_entry.id   AF-A0A643BWY3-F1
#
_cell.length_a   1.000
_cell.length_b   1.000
_cell.length_c   1.000
_cell.angle_alpha   90.00
_cell.angle_beta   90.00
_cell.angle_gamma   90.00
#
_symmetry.space_group_name_H-M   'P 1'
#
loop_
_entity.id
_entity.type
_entity.pdbx_description
1 polymer ?
#
loop_
_entity_poly.entity_id
_entity_poly.type
_entity_poly.pdbx_seq_one_letter_code
_entity_poly.pdbx_strand_id
1 'polypeptide(L)'
;GCYKVHNFNNVIPEGMNLSFIIAMVSNNGDYTCVVTYPENGRTFHLTRTQTVKVVGSPNDALPPHFYSPTDLVVYEKEPGEELLIPCKVFFTFLKDSRNEVWWTIDGKKPEDTNIDVAVNESVTLSMTEDETRTQLLSVKKVTAEDLKRNYVCHARNAKGEVDKPAKVKQKGNGCTQQMNL
;
A
#
# COMPACT_ATOMS: atom_id res chain seq x y z
N GLY A 1 -26.29 13.64 -27.41
CA GLY A 1 -25.04 12.86 -27.31
C GLY A 1 -24.05 13.67 -26.52
N CYS A 2 -23.00 13.04 -25.99
CA CYS A 2 -21.96 13.75 -25.26
C CYS A 2 -21.13 14.60 -26.25
N TYR A 3 -20.67 15.77 -25.84
CA TYR A 3 -19.83 16.65 -26.67
C TYR A 3 -18.61 17.14 -25.89
N LYS A 4 -17.52 17.42 -26.60
CA LYS A 4 -16.24 17.82 -26.02
C LYS A 4 -16.28 19.29 -25.61
N VAL A 5 -16.11 19.58 -24.32
CA VAL A 5 -16.14 20.94 -23.76
C VAL A 5 -14.73 21.54 -23.62
N HIS A 6 -13.71 20.69 -23.43
CA HIS A 6 -12.32 21.08 -23.26
C HIS A 6 -11.41 20.33 -24.23
N ASN A 7 -10.27 20.93 -24.63
CA ASN A 7 -9.30 20.41 -25.60
C ASN A 7 -8.51 19.15 -25.14
N PHE A 8 -9.18 18.17 -24.52
CA PHE A 8 -8.62 16.83 -24.29
C PHE A 8 -8.59 16.04 -25.59
N ASN A 9 -7.47 16.07 -26.30
CA ASN A 9 -7.34 15.41 -27.61
C ASN A 9 -7.42 13.88 -27.56
N ASN A 10 -7.20 13.29 -26.38
CA ASN A 10 -7.27 11.85 -26.16
C ASN A 10 -8.63 11.35 -25.63
N VAL A 11 -9.62 12.23 -25.48
CA VAL A 11 -10.98 11.90 -25.02
C VAL A 11 -11.99 12.30 -26.10
N ILE A 12 -12.65 11.32 -26.71
CA ILE A 12 -13.50 11.49 -27.89
C ILE A 12 -14.94 11.10 -27.55
N PRO A 13 -15.92 12.00 -27.74
CA PRO A 13 -17.33 11.63 -27.63
C PRO A 13 -17.79 10.81 -28.84
N GLU A 14 -18.41 9.65 -28.58
CA GLU A 14 -18.94 8.74 -29.59
C GLU A 14 -20.42 8.46 -29.30
N GLY A 15 -21.28 9.43 -29.67
CA GLY A 15 -22.71 9.37 -29.41
C GLY A 15 -23.04 9.47 -27.92
N MET A 16 -23.35 8.33 -27.29
CA MET A 16 -23.63 8.22 -25.85
C MET A 16 -22.39 7.77 -25.04
N ASN A 17 -21.33 7.38 -25.73
CA ASN A 17 -20.10 6.91 -25.11
C ASN A 17 -19.05 8.04 -25.07
N LEU A 18 -18.12 7.91 -24.14
CA LEU A 18 -16.93 8.74 -24.07
C LEU A 18 -15.71 7.82 -24.09
N SER A 19 -14.92 7.91 -25.16
CA SER A 19 -13.81 7.01 -25.43
C SER A 19 -12.49 7.68 -25.05
N PHE A 20 -11.70 7.01 -24.22
CA PHE A 20 -10.37 7.45 -23.81
C PHE A 20 -9.34 6.64 -24.60
N ILE A 21 -8.62 7.27 -25.53
CA ILE A 21 -7.64 6.56 -26.38
C ILE A 21 -6.49 6.02 -25.52
N ILE A 22 -6.00 6.86 -24.62
CA ILE A 22 -4.99 6.51 -23.62
C ILE A 22 -5.48 7.10 -22.30
N ALA A 23 -5.64 6.26 -21.28
CA ALA A 23 -5.99 6.71 -19.94
C ALA A 23 -4.75 7.31 -19.26
N MET A 24 -4.74 8.62 -19.06
CA MET A 24 -3.69 9.33 -18.35
C MET A 24 -4.26 9.99 -17.10
N VAL A 25 -3.45 10.17 -16.06
CA VAL A 25 -3.87 10.83 -14.81
C VAL A 25 -4.44 12.23 -15.05
N SER A 26 -4.00 12.92 -16.12
CA SER A 26 -4.56 14.20 -16.55
C SER A 26 -6.03 14.13 -17.00
N ASN A 27 -6.56 12.93 -17.24
CA ASN A 27 -7.97 12.70 -17.53
C ASN A 27 -8.84 12.57 -16.28
N ASN A 28 -8.28 12.64 -15.08
CA ASN A 28 -9.08 12.71 -13.85
C ASN A 28 -9.96 13.96 -13.86
N GLY A 29 -11.23 13.80 -13.49
CA GLY A 29 -12.15 14.93 -13.37
C GLY A 29 -13.61 14.55 -13.57
N ASP A 30 -14.47 15.57 -13.53
CA ASP A 30 -15.90 15.40 -13.71
C ASP A 30 -16.28 15.55 -15.18
N TYR A 31 -16.89 14.51 -15.74
CA TYR A 31 -17.37 14.49 -17.11
C TYR A 31 -18.88 14.59 -17.12
N THR A 32 -19.38 15.62 -17.79
CA THR A 32 -20.82 15.87 -17.91
C THR A 32 -21.28 15.52 -19.32
N CYS A 33 -22.22 14.58 -19.42
CA CYS A 33 -22.92 14.30 -20.66
C CYS A 33 -24.28 14.99 -20.65
N VAL A 34 -24.57 15.73 -21.72
CA VAL A 34 -25.85 16.42 -21.93
C VAL A 34 -26.51 15.82 -23.16
N VAL A 35 -27.72 15.29 -23.01
CA VAL A 35 -28.51 14.71 -24.09
C VAL A 35 -29.75 15.56 -24.30
N THR A 36 -29.89 16.06 -25.52
CA THR A 36 -31.05 16.84 -25.94
C THR A 36 -32.01 15.94 -26.71
N TYR A 37 -33.30 15.92 -26.34
CA TYR A 37 -34.33 15.14 -27.03
C TYR A 37 -35.66 15.91 -27.12
N PRO A 38 -36.43 15.74 -28.22
CA PRO A 38 -37.76 16.33 -28.34
C PRO A 38 -38.84 15.41 -27.73
N GLU A 39 -39.81 16.00 -27.04
CA GLU A 39 -40.98 15.30 -26.51
C GLU A 39 -42.18 16.27 -26.47
N ASN A 40 -43.33 15.86 -27.02
CA ASN A 40 -44.56 16.67 -27.06
C ASN A 40 -44.38 18.10 -27.60
N GLY A 41 -43.56 18.25 -28.65
CA GLY A 41 -43.27 19.55 -29.27
C GLY A 41 -42.36 20.47 -28.45
N ARG A 42 -41.79 19.99 -27.34
CA ARG A 42 -40.80 20.70 -26.51
C ARG A 42 -39.46 19.98 -26.57
N THR A 43 -38.38 20.74 -26.40
CA THR A 43 -37.03 20.19 -26.32
C THR A 43 -36.61 20.09 -24.87
N PHE A 44 -36.16 18.91 -24.45
CA PHE A 44 -35.67 18.64 -23.10
C PHE A 44 -34.17 18.35 -23.11
N HIS A 45 -33.51 18.64 -21.99
CA HIS A 45 -32.10 18.34 -21.76
C HIS A 45 -31.96 17.42 -20.56
N LEU A 46 -31.35 16.25 -20.76
CA LEU A 46 -30.94 15.33 -19.71
C LEU A 46 -29.44 15.49 -19.47
N THR A 47 -29.07 15.88 -18.27
CA THR A 47 -27.66 16.08 -17.88
C THR A 47 -27.28 15.08 -16.81
N ARG A 48 -26.16 14.38 -17.01
CA ARG A 48 -25.56 13.51 -16.00
C ARG A 48 -24.05 13.75 -15.93
N THR A 49 -23.55 13.92 -14.72
CA THR A 49 -22.13 14.10 -14.43
C THR A 49 -21.59 12.85 -13.74
N GLN A 50 -20.41 12.40 -14.15
CA GLN A 50 -19.69 11.31 -13.50
C GLN A 50 -18.24 11.71 -13.29
N THR A 51 -17.73 11.44 -12.09
CA THR A 51 -16.31 11.59 -11.79
C THR A 51 -15.55 10.41 -12.38
N VAL A 52 -14.57 10.69 -13.22
CA VAL A 52 -13.64 9.72 -13.78
C VAL A 52 -12.32 9.83 -13.04
N LYS A 53 -11.78 8.69 -12.62
CA LYS A 53 -10.46 8.57 -12.02
C LYS A 53 -9.69 7.45 -12.72
N VAL A 54 -8.48 7.78 -13.15
CA VAL A 54 -7.51 6.84 -13.69
C VAL A 54 -6.78 6.17 -12.54
N VAL A 55 -6.68 4.85 -12.63
CA VAL A 55 -6.12 3.96 -11.61
C VAL A 55 -5.07 3.04 -12.24
N GLY A 56 -4.31 2.33 -11.41
CA GLY A 56 -3.35 1.33 -11.86
C GLY A 56 -4.01 0.27 -12.74
N SER A 57 -3.30 -0.15 -13.76
CA SER A 57 -3.79 -1.16 -14.71
C SER A 57 -3.83 -2.53 -14.03
N PRO A 58 -4.97 -3.25 -14.02
CA PRO A 58 -5.06 -4.58 -13.43
C PRO A 58 -4.24 -5.64 -14.19
N ASN A 59 -3.82 -5.35 -15.43
CA ASN A 59 -2.93 -6.22 -16.21
C ASN A 59 -1.50 -6.19 -15.66
N ASP A 60 -1.11 -5.09 -15.02
CA ASP A 60 0.22 -4.88 -14.45
C ASP A 60 0.24 -5.20 -12.94
N ALA A 61 -0.86 -5.73 -12.41
CA ALA A 61 -1.00 -6.00 -10.99
C ALA A 61 -0.19 -7.23 -10.55
N LEU A 62 0.57 -7.05 -9.48
CA LEU A 62 1.53 -8.00 -8.94
C LEU A 62 1.18 -8.39 -7.50
N PRO A 63 1.72 -9.51 -6.98
CA PRO A 63 1.74 -9.78 -5.55
C PRO A 63 2.40 -8.63 -4.77
N PRO A 64 2.15 -8.51 -3.45
CA PRO A 64 2.71 -7.43 -2.64
C PRO A 64 4.24 -7.40 -2.70
N HIS A 65 4.83 -6.20 -2.63
CA HIS A 65 6.27 -6.00 -2.72
C HIS A 65 6.82 -5.31 -1.47
N PHE A 66 7.80 -5.91 -0.81
CA PHE A 66 8.40 -5.35 0.40
C PHE A 66 9.46 -4.28 0.09
N TYR A 67 9.26 -3.09 0.65
CA TYR A 67 10.32 -2.10 0.82
C TYR A 67 11.06 -2.24 2.16
N SER A 68 10.39 -2.81 3.18
CA SER A 68 10.98 -3.14 4.47
C SER A 68 10.15 -4.25 5.15
N PRO A 69 10.75 -5.21 5.86
CA PRO A 69 12.19 -5.40 6.04
C PRO A 69 12.91 -5.80 4.74
N THR A 70 14.24 -5.66 4.69
CA THR A 70 15.07 -6.11 3.56
C THR A 70 16.22 -6.96 4.08
N ASP A 71 16.88 -7.73 3.19
CA ASP A 71 18.00 -8.58 3.61
C ASP A 71 19.26 -7.78 4.00
N LEU A 72 19.28 -6.48 3.69
CA LEU A 72 20.41 -5.58 3.92
C LEU A 72 20.36 -4.91 5.31
N VAL A 73 19.19 -4.82 5.92
CA VAL A 73 19.00 -4.12 7.19
C VAL A 73 19.00 -5.12 8.34
N VAL A 74 19.84 -4.86 9.34
CA VAL A 74 19.86 -5.58 10.62
C VAL A 74 19.50 -4.60 11.73
N TYR A 75 18.46 -4.92 12.50
CA TYR A 75 18.01 -4.13 13.64
C TYR A 75 18.79 -4.56 14.89
N GLU A 76 19.86 -3.84 15.19
CA GLU A 76 20.69 -4.08 16.37
C GLU A 76 20.23 -3.27 17.58
N LYS A 77 20.04 -3.93 18.72
CA LYS A 77 19.60 -3.30 19.98
C LYS A 77 20.28 -3.90 21.20
N GLU A 78 20.43 -3.09 22.23
CA GLU A 78 20.82 -3.53 23.57
C GLU A 78 19.57 -3.91 24.39
N PRO A 79 19.65 -4.91 25.28
CA PRO A 79 18.54 -5.22 26.18
C PRO A 79 18.12 -3.99 26.98
N GLY A 80 16.82 -3.70 26.98
CA GLY A 80 16.25 -2.52 27.62
C GLY A 80 15.90 -1.39 26.65
N GLU A 81 16.40 -1.41 25.42
CA GLU A 81 16.03 -0.44 24.39
C GLU A 81 14.68 -0.76 23.72
N GLU A 82 14.11 0.23 23.04
CA GLU A 82 12.97 0.03 22.16
C GLU A 82 13.43 -0.50 20.80
N LEU A 83 12.79 -1.58 20.33
CA LEU A 83 12.96 -2.14 18.99
C LEU A 83 11.78 -1.75 18.12
N LEU A 84 12.09 -1.10 17.00
CA LEU A 84 11.13 -0.62 16.02
C LEU A 84 11.41 -1.29 14.67
N ILE A 85 10.48 -2.11 14.19
CA ILE A 85 10.61 -2.83 12.93
C ILE A 85 9.49 -2.38 11.99
N PRO A 86 9.80 -1.55 10.97
CA PRO A 86 8.82 -1.19 9.96
C PRO A 86 8.60 -2.34 8.97
N CYS A 87 7.34 -2.66 8.71
CA CYS A 87 6.94 -3.44 7.56
C CYS A 87 6.30 -2.51 6.54
N LYS A 88 7.06 -2.13 5.51
CA LYS A 88 6.62 -1.22 4.46
C LYS A 88 6.42 -2.01 3.18
N VAL A 89 5.18 -2.08 2.71
CA VAL A 89 4.76 -2.93 1.59
C VAL A 89 4.03 -2.10 0.55
N PHE A 90 4.39 -2.30 -0.71
CA PHE A 90 3.74 -1.76 -1.89
C PHE A 90 2.73 -2.76 -2.45
N PHE A 91 1.57 -2.26 -2.84
CA PHE A 91 0.49 -3.00 -3.47
C PHE A 91 0.07 -2.27 -4.75
N THR A 92 0.12 -2.97 -5.88
CA THR A 92 -0.50 -2.48 -7.12
C THR A 92 -2.00 -2.33 -6.92
N PHE A 93 -2.59 -1.29 -7.52
CA PHE A 93 -4.03 -1.10 -7.47
C PHE A 93 -4.77 -2.30 -8.06
N LEU A 94 -5.73 -2.82 -7.31
CA LEU A 94 -6.66 -3.87 -7.72
C LEU A 94 -8.03 -3.51 -7.17
N LYS A 95 -8.98 -3.31 -8.08
CA LYS A 95 -10.36 -3.04 -7.69
C LYS A 95 -10.89 -4.21 -6.86
N ASP A 96 -11.54 -3.88 -5.75
CA ASP A 96 -12.14 -4.83 -4.80
C ASP A 96 -11.14 -5.81 -4.13
N SER A 97 -9.83 -5.56 -4.24
CA SER A 97 -8.81 -6.33 -3.51
C SER A 97 -8.70 -5.85 -2.06
N ARG A 98 -8.66 -6.80 -1.12
CA ARG A 98 -8.30 -6.52 0.27
C ARG A 98 -6.79 -6.68 0.42
N ASN A 99 -6.11 -5.57 0.66
CA ASN A 99 -4.69 -5.55 0.98
C ASN A 99 -4.52 -5.76 2.48
N GLU A 100 -3.73 -6.76 2.85
CA GLU A 100 -3.48 -7.13 4.25
C GLU A 100 -1.98 -7.12 4.51
N VAL A 101 -1.60 -6.61 5.67
CA VAL A 101 -0.26 -6.71 6.24
C VAL A 101 -0.42 -7.19 7.68
N TRP A 102 0.43 -8.10 8.14
CA TRP A 102 0.42 -8.54 9.53
C TRP A 102 1.79 -9.03 9.96
N TRP A 103 2.00 -9.08 11.27
CA TRP A 103 3.21 -9.59 11.88
C TRP A 103 2.99 -10.98 12.47
N THR A 104 4.06 -11.76 12.50
CA THR A 104 4.17 -12.94 13.35
C THR A 104 5.50 -12.91 14.12
N ILE A 105 5.47 -13.41 15.35
CA ILE A 105 6.63 -13.58 16.22
C ILE A 105 6.68 -15.06 16.58
N ASP A 106 7.74 -15.75 16.14
CA ASP A 106 7.87 -17.20 16.27
C ASP A 106 6.66 -17.98 15.72
N GLY A 107 6.09 -17.48 14.61
CA GLY A 107 4.93 -18.07 13.94
C GLY A 107 3.57 -17.80 14.62
N LYS A 108 3.53 -17.02 15.71
CA LYS A 108 2.30 -16.62 16.39
C LYS A 108 1.97 -15.16 16.14
N LYS A 109 0.70 -14.79 16.27
CA LYS A 109 0.31 -13.37 16.21
C LYS A 109 0.86 -12.63 17.43
N PRO A 110 1.18 -11.33 17.33
CA PRO A 110 1.71 -10.56 18.46
C PRO A 110 0.85 -10.66 19.72
N GLU A 111 -0.48 -10.64 19.58
CA GLU A 111 -1.44 -10.76 20.68
C GLU A 111 -1.41 -12.12 21.41
N ASP A 112 -0.88 -13.17 20.77
CA ASP A 112 -0.76 -14.52 21.33
C ASP A 112 0.62 -14.76 22.00
N THR A 113 1.44 -13.71 22.12
CA THR A 113 2.79 -13.75 22.68
C THR A 113 2.85 -13.07 24.05
N ASN A 114 3.85 -13.41 24.85
CA ASN A 114 4.07 -12.79 26.18
C ASN A 114 4.86 -11.46 26.10
N ILE A 115 5.00 -10.88 24.91
CA ILE A 115 5.82 -9.70 24.66
C ILE A 115 4.91 -8.46 24.66
N ASP A 116 5.32 -7.37 25.32
CA ASP A 116 4.61 -6.08 25.22
C ASP A 116 4.93 -5.45 23.85
N VAL A 117 4.05 -5.71 22.88
CA VAL A 117 4.16 -5.25 21.49
C VAL A 117 3.04 -4.28 21.16
N ALA A 118 3.38 -3.18 20.50
CA ALA A 118 2.44 -2.29 19.87
C ALA A 118 2.60 -2.34 18.35
N VAL A 119 1.48 -2.35 17.61
CA VAL A 119 1.47 -2.28 16.14
C VAL A 119 0.72 -1.03 15.71
N ASN A 120 1.38 -0.18 14.94
CA ASN A 120 0.79 1.02 14.36
C ASN A 120 0.77 0.90 12.84
N GLU A 121 -0.34 1.30 12.20
CA GLU A 121 -0.49 1.22 10.75
C GLU A 121 -0.65 2.62 10.13
N SER A 122 -0.06 2.79 8.95
CA SER A 122 -0.29 3.96 8.08
C SER A 122 -0.38 3.54 6.62
N VAL A 123 -1.14 4.31 5.84
CA VAL A 123 -1.40 4.03 4.43
C VAL A 123 -1.22 5.29 3.61
N THR A 124 -0.57 5.18 2.45
CA THR A 124 -0.44 6.24 1.46
C THR A 124 -0.84 5.71 0.08
N LEU A 125 -1.59 6.49 -0.68
CA LEU A 125 -2.01 6.14 -2.04
C LEU A 125 -1.25 6.96 -3.08
N SER A 126 -0.87 6.33 -4.19
CA SER A 126 -0.34 7.01 -5.37
C SER A 126 -1.45 7.75 -6.13
N MET A 127 -1.09 8.53 -7.16
CA MET A 127 -2.07 9.15 -8.05
C MET A 127 -2.93 8.13 -8.80
N THR A 128 -2.41 6.91 -8.99
CA THR A 128 -3.06 5.75 -9.62
C THR A 128 -3.68 4.79 -8.60
N GLU A 129 -3.81 5.21 -7.35
CA GLU A 129 -4.37 4.41 -6.24
C GLU A 129 -3.58 3.17 -5.86
N ASP A 130 -2.33 3.05 -6.31
CA ASP A 130 -1.42 2.04 -5.74
C ASP A 130 -1.18 2.36 -4.26
N GLU A 131 -1.21 1.34 -3.42
CA GLU A 131 -1.16 1.49 -1.98
C GLU A 131 0.26 1.22 -1.48
N THR A 132 0.77 2.08 -0.61
CA THR A 132 1.92 1.76 0.25
C THR A 132 1.44 1.75 1.69
N ARG A 133 1.48 0.58 2.32
CA ARG A 133 1.10 0.37 3.72
C ARG A 133 2.35 0.17 4.55
N THR A 134 2.38 0.80 5.73
CA THR A 134 3.46 0.63 6.70
C THR A 134 2.88 0.19 8.04
N GLN A 135 3.19 -1.03 8.47
CA GLN A 135 2.94 -1.50 9.84
C GLN A 135 4.23 -1.49 10.65
N LEU A 136 4.29 -0.64 11.67
CA LEU A 136 5.42 -0.55 12.58
C LEU A 136 5.17 -1.45 13.79
N LEU A 137 6.00 -2.48 13.96
CA LEU A 137 6.05 -3.30 15.17
C LEU A 137 7.01 -2.65 16.17
N SER A 138 6.50 -2.27 17.35
CA SER A 138 7.28 -1.72 18.46
C SER A 138 7.30 -2.70 19.63
N VAL A 139 8.50 -3.07 20.08
CA VAL A 139 8.74 -3.74 21.35
C VAL A 139 9.40 -2.72 22.28
N LYS A 140 8.65 -2.20 23.25
CA LYS A 140 9.06 -1.04 24.07
C LYS A 140 10.36 -1.25 24.83
N LYS A 141 10.57 -2.46 25.34
CA LYS A 141 11.73 -2.83 26.14
C LYS A 141 12.16 -4.26 25.81
N VAL A 142 13.10 -4.41 24.89
CA VAL A 142 13.55 -5.73 24.45
C VAL A 142 14.38 -6.44 25.52
N THR A 143 14.19 -7.74 25.66
CA THR A 143 15.10 -8.62 26.40
C THR A 143 16.11 -9.27 25.46
N ALA A 144 17.16 -9.89 26.03
CA ALA A 144 18.10 -10.68 25.23
C ALA A 144 17.44 -11.88 24.52
N GLU A 145 16.29 -12.35 25.01
CA GLU A 145 15.52 -13.41 24.35
C GLU A 145 14.69 -12.85 23.20
N ASP A 146 14.07 -11.68 23.38
CA ASP A 146 13.30 -11.03 22.30
C ASP A 146 14.16 -10.73 21.08
N LEU A 147 15.45 -10.42 21.27
CA LEU A 147 16.40 -10.16 20.19
C LEU A 147 16.83 -11.42 19.41
N LYS A 148 16.44 -12.61 19.87
CA LYS A 148 16.67 -13.90 19.19
C LYS A 148 15.42 -14.47 18.53
N ARG A 149 14.25 -13.86 18.75
CA ARG A 149 12.98 -14.30 18.18
C ARG A 149 12.92 -14.07 16.67
N ASN A 150 12.06 -14.84 16.02
CA ASN A 150 11.81 -14.70 14.59
C ASN A 150 10.63 -13.76 14.31
N TYR A 151 10.93 -12.53 13.91
CA TYR A 151 9.94 -11.54 13.49
C TYR A 151 9.75 -11.62 11.97
N VAL A 152 8.53 -11.94 11.53
CA VAL A 152 8.20 -12.04 10.10
C VAL A 152 7.02 -11.15 9.80
N CYS A 153 7.17 -10.27 8.82
CA CYS A 153 6.06 -9.53 8.27
C CYS A 153 5.50 -10.26 7.05
N HIS A 154 4.18 -10.32 6.96
CA HIS A 154 3.43 -10.95 5.90
C HIS A 154 2.59 -9.92 5.19
N ALA A 155 2.33 -10.14 3.90
CA ALA A 155 1.46 -9.31 3.11
C ALA A 155 0.69 -10.11 2.08
N ARG A 156 -0.57 -9.75 1.86
CA ARG A 156 -1.46 -10.41 0.89
C ARG A 156 -2.28 -9.41 0.09
N ASN A 157 -2.47 -9.70 -1.19
CA ASN A 157 -3.52 -9.13 -2.02
C ASN A 157 -4.17 -10.23 -2.88
N ALA A 158 -5.08 -9.86 -3.79
CA ALA A 158 -5.75 -10.82 -4.67
C ALA A 158 -4.81 -11.55 -5.68
N LYS A 159 -3.54 -11.14 -5.81
CA LYS A 159 -2.55 -11.80 -6.68
C LYS A 159 -1.65 -12.78 -5.94
N GLY A 160 -1.53 -12.67 -4.62
CA GLY A 160 -0.73 -13.60 -3.83
C GLY A 160 -0.42 -13.11 -2.42
N GLU A 161 0.27 -13.99 -1.70
CA GLU A 161 0.77 -13.78 -0.35
C GLU A 161 2.29 -13.94 -0.36
N VAL A 162 2.97 -13.03 0.33
CA VAL A 162 4.43 -13.01 0.46
C VAL A 162 4.79 -12.64 1.89
N ASP A 163 5.96 -13.10 2.34
CA ASP A 163 6.48 -12.79 3.66
C ASP A 163 7.96 -12.37 3.61
N LYS A 164 8.38 -11.64 4.64
CA LYS A 164 9.77 -11.22 4.79
C LYS A 164 10.19 -11.22 6.25
N PRO A 165 11.22 -12.01 6.64
CA PRO A 165 11.78 -11.98 7.97
C PRO A 165 12.59 -10.70 8.20
N ALA A 166 12.49 -10.13 9.41
CA ALA A 166 13.34 -9.04 9.85
C ALA A 166 14.58 -9.59 10.57
N LYS A 167 15.76 -9.13 10.19
CA LYS A 167 17.01 -9.51 10.86
C LYS A 167 17.18 -8.67 12.12
N VAL A 168 16.95 -9.26 13.28
CA VAL A 168 17.15 -8.63 14.59
C VAL A 168 18.37 -9.25 15.26
N LYS A 169 19.17 -8.45 15.96
CA LYS A 169 20.35 -8.94 16.67
C LYS A 169 20.60 -8.13 17.93
N GLN A 170 21.16 -8.78 18.95
CA GLN A 170 21.74 -8.06 20.06
C GLN A 170 23.01 -7.34 19.61
N LYS A 171 23.09 -6.04 19.90
CA LYS A 171 24.29 -5.25 19.68
C LYS A 171 25.42 -5.85 20.51
N GLY A 172 26.52 -6.21 19.86
CA GLY A 172 27.66 -6.80 20.56
C GLY A 172 28.30 -5.75 21.46
N ASN A 173 28.49 -6.06 22.73
CA ASN A 173 29.49 -5.36 23.52
C ASN A 173 30.83 -5.69 22.86
N GLY A 174 31.51 -4.69 22.31
CA GLY A 174 32.90 -4.86 21.90
C GLY A 174 33.66 -5.44 23.08
N CYS A 175 34.14 -6.67 22.96
CA CYS A 175 35.12 -7.20 23.90
C CYS A 175 36.35 -6.28 23.81
N THR A 176 36.48 -5.32 24.73
CA THR A 176 37.79 -4.85 25.15
C THR A 176 38.46 -6.05 25.80
N GLN A 177 39.20 -6.82 25.00
CA GLN A 177 40.27 -7.63 25.56
C GLN A 177 41.23 -6.64 26.22
N GLN A 178 41.14 -6.53 27.55
CA GLN A 178 42.25 -6.03 28.34
C GLN A 178 43.41 -7.00 28.07
N MET A 179 44.29 -6.61 27.16
CA MET A 179 45.65 -7.13 27.13
C MET A 179 46.31 -6.66 28.43
N ASN A 180 46.32 -7.55 29.42
CA ASN A 180 47.20 -7.39 30.57
C ASN A 180 48.63 -7.53 30.05
N LEU A 181 49.38 -6.42 30.08
CA LEU A 181 50.84 -6.37 30.04
C LEU A 181 51.37 -6.47 31.47
#